data_AF-A0A7J9J6D1-F1
#
_entry.id   AF-A0A7J9J6D1-F1
#
_cell.length_a   1.000
_cell.length_b   1.000
_cell.length_c   1.000
_cell.angle_alpha   90.00
_cell.angle_beta   90.00
_cell.angle_gamma   90.00
#
_symmetry.space_group_name_H-M   'P 1'
#
loop_
_entity.id
_entity.type
_entity.pdbx_description
1 polymer ?
#
loop_
_entity_poly.entity_id
_entity_poly.type
_entity_poly.pdbx_seq_one_letter_code
_entity_poly.pdbx_strand_id
1 'polypeptide(L)'
;MKFARKTPTANAIVSGEHPVTQILSVRETVLLPDQVILFLKYPRSARLFTKEELDCVYLSVHNTSPVPRLKQSPARVDTEQLGEQIVRCPSGPRGLLITVGSKSNGVFPAGPTHHWDSLAYEALVDNDNTTVVFVKGLNLRPERVSNASRFECVYGEDFSRLKLVLRSEVLSIAQEIVRCRTPLIVLNSQKKVNSSVKVSVRIKGGGTLPSIARLGFLSDSGRDPLPTRKPHETCICTMARNQARFLKEWVIYHALIGVQRWYIYDNNSDDDTDQVIESLFNAGYNISRHIWPWIKTQEGGFSHCALRAKGSCEWIGFIDVDEFLHLPSGLFLHDVISNLTSTITSFGNISIGEIRVSCYSFGPFIDVDRRMMVVNHYKYQVWEVFKQKFYRRVATYVADWKDEQNVRSKDRAPGLGTRAVEPVDWASRFCEVTDTGLKDRVLRNFANPKNSLLPWQTTTNKKAGTWFVEEENTNKVQEKE
;
A
#
# COMPACT_ATOMS: atom_id res chain seq x y z
N MET A 1 -73.40 2.01 14.78
CA MET A 1 -73.39 1.01 13.67
C MET A 1 -72.12 1.19 12.85
N LYS A 2 -71.11 0.34 13.07
CA LYS A 2 -70.06 -0.12 12.13
C LYS A 2 -69.03 -0.88 12.97
N PHE A 3 -68.97 -2.17 12.72
CA PHE A 3 -68.29 -3.19 13.51
C PHE A 3 -66.76 -3.16 13.30
N ALA A 4 -66.03 -3.21 14.40
CA ALA A 4 -64.64 -3.65 14.43
C ALA A 4 -64.58 -5.19 14.46
N ARG A 5 -63.65 -5.81 13.73
CA ARG A 5 -63.30 -7.22 13.96
C ARG A 5 -61.80 -7.46 13.85
N LYS A 6 -61.31 -8.07 14.92
CA LYS A 6 -59.94 -8.50 15.23
C LYS A 6 -59.43 -9.58 14.28
N THR A 7 -58.10 -9.62 14.20
CA THR A 7 -57.22 -10.69 13.69
C THR A 7 -57.59 -12.10 14.15
N PRO A 8 -57.24 -13.11 13.32
CA PRO A 8 -56.80 -14.41 13.82
C PRO A 8 -55.37 -14.75 13.37
N THR A 9 -54.62 -15.28 14.32
CA THR A 9 -53.34 -15.99 14.22
C THR A 9 -53.44 -17.28 13.42
N ALA A 10 -52.40 -17.61 12.63
CA ALA A 10 -52.17 -18.95 12.09
C ALA A 10 -50.68 -19.31 12.05
N ASN A 11 -50.30 -20.13 13.03
CA ASN A 11 -49.26 -21.18 13.12
C ASN A 11 -47.97 -21.09 12.29
N ALA A 12 -46.86 -21.13 13.05
CA ALA A 12 -45.51 -21.43 12.60
C ALA A 12 -45.41 -22.83 11.98
N ILE A 13 -44.84 -22.89 10.77
CA ILE A 13 -44.30 -24.12 10.20
C ILE A 13 -42.82 -24.17 10.60
N VAL A 14 -42.49 -25.11 11.49
CA VAL A 14 -41.11 -25.48 11.80
C VAL A 14 -40.55 -26.20 10.58
N SER A 15 -39.77 -25.48 9.77
CA SER A 15 -38.85 -26.08 8.81
C SER A 15 -37.47 -26.07 9.47
N GLY A 16 -36.95 -27.25 9.78
CA GLY A 16 -35.64 -27.41 10.40
C GLY A 16 -34.55 -26.73 9.57
N GLU A 17 -33.97 -25.67 10.12
CA GLU A 17 -32.71 -25.12 9.63
C GLU A 17 -31.60 -26.09 10.06
N HIS A 18 -31.15 -26.92 9.12
CA HIS A 18 -29.78 -27.42 9.20
C HIS A 18 -28.85 -26.20 9.16
N PRO A 19 -28.00 -25.97 10.19
CA PRO A 19 -27.01 -24.93 10.09
C PRO A 19 -26.03 -25.40 9.00
N VAL A 20 -26.11 -24.79 7.82
CA VAL A 20 -25.05 -24.90 6.84
C VAL A 20 -23.84 -24.25 7.47
N THR A 21 -23.00 -25.04 8.14
CA THR A 21 -21.66 -24.63 8.57
C THR A 21 -20.91 -24.25 7.31
N GLN A 22 -20.93 -22.96 6.97
CA GLN A 22 -20.17 -22.43 5.85
C GLN A 22 -18.68 -22.62 6.18
N ILE A 23 -18.03 -23.48 5.41
CA ILE A 23 -16.63 -23.88 5.62
C ILE A 23 -15.74 -22.68 5.31
N LEU A 24 -15.10 -22.14 6.34
CA LEU A 24 -14.01 -21.18 6.20
C LEU A 24 -12.79 -21.91 5.60
N SER A 25 -12.24 -21.35 4.53
CA SER A 25 -11.09 -21.93 3.83
C SER A 25 -10.08 -20.86 3.43
N VAL A 26 -8.80 -21.24 3.34
CA VAL A 26 -7.78 -20.39 2.72
C VAL A 26 -8.00 -20.44 1.21
N ARG A 27 -8.16 -19.26 0.59
CA ARG A 27 -8.40 -19.12 -0.85
C ARG A 27 -7.10 -19.21 -1.64
N GLU A 28 -6.10 -18.44 -1.23
CA GLU A 28 -4.80 -18.33 -1.89
C GLU A 28 -3.73 -18.13 -0.81
N THR A 29 -2.56 -18.72 -0.99
CA THR A 29 -1.40 -18.57 -0.12
C THR A 29 -0.23 -18.04 -0.94
N VAL A 30 0.43 -16.97 -0.50
CA VAL A 30 1.60 -16.39 -1.17
C VAL A 30 2.80 -16.44 -0.23
N LEU A 31 3.84 -17.14 -0.67
CA LEU A 31 5.12 -17.23 0.03
C LEU A 31 5.99 -16.02 -0.34
N LEU A 32 6.20 -15.13 0.62
CA LEU A 32 7.23 -14.08 0.56
C LEU A 32 8.53 -14.61 1.19
N PRO A 33 9.67 -13.91 1.03
CA PRO A 33 10.94 -14.32 1.65
C PRO A 33 10.85 -14.49 3.19
N ASP A 34 10.22 -13.54 3.88
CA ASP A 34 10.22 -13.49 5.35
C ASP A 34 8.86 -13.78 5.99
N GLN A 35 7.80 -13.86 5.18
CA GLN A 35 6.42 -13.99 5.64
C GLN A 35 5.57 -14.79 4.65
N VAL A 36 4.42 -15.24 5.10
CA VAL A 36 3.39 -15.83 4.25
C VAL A 36 2.13 -15.00 4.34
N ILE A 37 1.53 -14.70 3.19
CA ILE A 37 0.24 -14.03 3.10
C ILE A 37 -0.83 -15.06 2.75
N LEU A 38 -1.88 -15.15 3.57
CA LEU A 38 -3.02 -16.02 3.33
C LEU A 38 -4.28 -15.17 3.13
N PHE A 39 -4.97 -15.41 2.02
CA PHE A 39 -6.25 -14.78 1.70
C PHE A 39 -7.37 -15.70 2.14
N LEU A 40 -8.19 -15.26 3.09
CA LEU A 40 -9.30 -16.07 3.60
C LEU A 40 -10.56 -15.88 2.75
N LYS A 41 -11.27 -16.98 2.48
CA LYS A 41 -12.58 -16.94 1.84
C LYS A 41 -13.66 -16.80 2.92
N TYR A 42 -14.21 -15.61 3.04
CA TYR A 42 -15.31 -15.33 3.98
C TYR A 42 -16.68 -15.43 3.31
N PRO A 43 -17.67 -16.07 3.97
CA PRO A 43 -19.06 -15.90 3.63
C PRO A 43 -19.52 -14.46 3.95
N ARG A 44 -20.36 -13.87 3.09
CA ARG A 44 -20.81 -12.47 3.21
C ARG A 44 -21.53 -12.13 4.53
N SER A 45 -22.04 -13.13 5.25
CA SER A 45 -22.77 -12.98 6.52
C SER A 45 -21.93 -13.30 7.76
N ALA A 46 -20.68 -13.72 7.60
CA ALA A 46 -19.82 -14.13 8.71
C ALA A 46 -19.06 -12.93 9.29
N ARG A 47 -18.91 -12.91 10.62
CA ARG A 47 -18.03 -11.96 11.32
C ARG A 47 -16.57 -12.25 10.94
N LEU A 48 -15.80 -11.19 10.71
CA LEU A 48 -14.35 -11.28 10.50
C LEU A 48 -13.63 -11.58 11.82
N PHE A 49 -12.57 -12.39 11.76
CA PHE A 49 -11.76 -12.70 12.93
C PHE A 49 -10.78 -11.56 13.26
N THR A 50 -10.56 -11.35 14.54
CA THR A 50 -9.45 -10.52 15.05
C THR A 50 -8.14 -11.30 15.03
N LYS A 51 -7.01 -10.60 15.19
CA LYS A 51 -5.69 -11.22 15.30
C LYS A 51 -5.62 -12.23 16.45
N GLU A 52 -6.33 -11.94 17.54
CA GLU A 52 -6.33 -12.72 18.78
C GLU A 52 -7.12 -14.04 18.64
N GLU A 53 -8.02 -14.13 17.66
CA GLU A 53 -8.88 -15.30 17.41
C GLU A 53 -8.27 -16.32 16.43
N LEU A 54 -7.20 -15.94 15.73
CA LEU A 54 -6.56 -16.74 14.71
C LEU A 54 -5.19 -17.26 15.15
N ASP A 55 -4.84 -18.44 14.66
CA ASP A 55 -3.49 -19.00 14.70
C ASP A 55 -3.02 -19.35 13.28
N CYS A 56 -1.77 -19.04 12.98
CA CYS A 56 -1.04 -19.61 11.86
C CYS A 56 -0.66 -21.06 12.20
N VAL A 57 -1.09 -22.02 11.39
CA VAL A 57 -0.92 -23.45 11.65
C VAL A 57 -0.02 -24.05 10.57
N TYR A 58 1.06 -24.71 11.01
CA TYR A 58 2.00 -25.39 10.13
C TYR A 58 1.82 -26.90 10.22
N LEU A 59 1.47 -27.52 9.09
CA LEU A 59 1.07 -28.90 8.93
C LEU A 59 2.22 -29.73 8.32
N SER A 60 2.42 -30.95 8.83
CA SER A 60 3.30 -31.93 8.20
C SER A 60 2.53 -32.77 7.19
N VAL A 61 3.12 -32.98 6.00
CA VAL A 61 2.49 -33.68 4.86
C VAL A 61 2.93 -35.15 4.77
N HIS A 62 3.53 -35.71 5.82
CA HIS A 62 4.11 -37.07 5.75
C HIS A 62 3.09 -38.23 5.82
N ASN A 63 1.80 -37.98 6.09
CA ASN A 63 0.74 -39.00 6.15
C ASN A 63 -0.50 -38.58 5.35
N THR A 64 -1.41 -39.53 5.06
CA THR A 64 -2.71 -39.33 4.38
C THR A 64 -3.64 -38.31 5.05
N SER A 65 -3.29 -37.77 6.22
CA SER A 65 -4.00 -36.68 6.88
C SER A 65 -3.00 -35.63 7.42
N PRO A 66 -3.17 -34.33 7.11
CA PRO A 66 -2.29 -33.28 7.59
C PRO A 66 -2.35 -33.16 9.12
N VAL A 67 -1.20 -33.23 9.80
CA VAL A 67 -1.12 -33.09 11.26
C VAL A 67 -0.47 -31.74 11.63
N PRO A 68 -1.11 -30.92 12.48
CA PRO A 68 -0.49 -29.71 13.02
C PRO A 68 0.79 -30.01 13.80
N ARG A 69 1.89 -29.36 13.41
CA ARG A 69 3.19 -29.45 14.10
C ARG A 69 3.48 -28.21 14.94
N LEU A 70 3.01 -27.05 14.49
CA LEU A 70 3.32 -25.78 15.09
C LEU A 70 2.14 -24.83 14.91
N LYS A 71 1.86 -24.03 15.95
CA LYS A 71 0.95 -22.90 15.90
C LYS A 71 1.70 -21.64 16.31
N GLN A 72 1.48 -20.55 15.60
CA GLN A 72 2.03 -19.24 15.93
C GLN A 72 0.94 -18.19 15.78
N SER A 73 1.00 -17.12 16.57
CA SER A 73 0.10 -15.98 16.36
C SER A 73 0.42 -15.30 15.01
N PRO A 74 -0.59 -14.86 14.25
CA PRO A 74 -0.38 -14.06 13.06
C PRO A 74 0.47 -12.82 13.37
N ALA A 75 1.34 -12.44 12.44
CA ALA A 75 2.03 -11.15 12.52
C ALA A 75 1.01 -10.01 12.43
N ARG A 76 0.04 -10.15 11.51
CA ARG A 76 -1.02 -9.17 11.27
C ARG A 76 -2.25 -9.80 10.64
N VAL A 77 -3.42 -9.21 10.89
CA VAL A 77 -4.67 -9.50 10.20
C VAL A 77 -5.24 -8.18 9.69
N ASP A 78 -5.38 -8.05 8.38
CA ASP A 78 -5.97 -6.88 7.73
C ASP A 78 -7.30 -7.25 7.09
N THR A 79 -8.21 -6.28 7.04
CA THR A 79 -9.51 -6.39 6.40
C THR A 79 -9.55 -5.45 5.19
N GLU A 80 -9.87 -5.98 4.01
CA GLU A 80 -10.13 -5.17 2.83
C GLU A 80 -11.60 -4.73 2.73
N GLN A 81 -11.84 -3.66 1.98
CA GLN A 81 -13.16 -3.04 1.78
C GLN A 81 -14.23 -3.98 1.18
N LEU A 82 -13.84 -5.11 0.59
CA LEU A 82 -14.76 -6.10 -0.02
C LEU A 82 -15.05 -7.32 0.88
N GLY A 83 -14.68 -7.27 2.17
CA GLY A 83 -14.88 -8.38 3.09
C GLY A 83 -13.89 -9.53 2.90
N GLU A 84 -12.78 -9.28 2.21
CA GLU A 84 -11.64 -10.18 2.16
C GLU A 84 -10.73 -9.90 3.35
N GLN A 85 -10.21 -10.96 3.97
CA GLN A 85 -9.27 -10.83 5.08
C GLN A 85 -7.92 -11.40 4.69
N ILE A 86 -6.88 -10.62 4.98
CA ILE A 86 -5.49 -10.94 4.72
C ILE A 86 -4.83 -11.28 6.05
N VAL A 87 -4.37 -12.51 6.18
CA VAL A 87 -3.61 -12.96 7.35
C VAL A 87 -2.15 -13.06 6.98
N ARG A 88 -1.28 -12.37 7.72
CA ARG A 88 0.17 -12.49 7.59
C ARG A 88 0.71 -13.40 8.68
N CYS A 89 1.38 -14.46 8.26
CA CYS A 89 2.02 -15.42 9.14
C CYS A 89 3.55 -15.33 9.02
N PRO A 90 4.31 -15.61 10.09
CA PRO A 90 5.74 -15.80 9.99
C PRO A 90 6.12 -16.93 9.01
N SER A 91 7.30 -16.86 8.40
CA SER A 91 7.81 -17.97 7.59
C SER A 91 7.96 -19.24 8.44
N GLY A 92 7.36 -20.33 7.97
CA GLY A 92 7.39 -21.62 8.65
C GLY A 92 8.68 -22.41 8.38
N PRO A 93 8.96 -23.45 9.18
CA PRO A 93 10.00 -24.43 8.87
C PRO A 93 9.83 -25.02 7.46
N ARG A 94 10.95 -25.24 6.76
CA ARG A 94 10.95 -25.81 5.41
C ARG A 94 10.23 -27.16 5.38
N GLY A 95 9.40 -27.38 4.35
CA GLY A 95 8.68 -28.63 4.13
C GLY A 95 7.34 -28.76 4.87
N LEU A 96 6.93 -27.75 5.63
CA LEU A 96 5.59 -27.69 6.23
C LEU A 96 4.62 -26.89 5.36
N LEU A 97 3.39 -27.38 5.26
CA LEU A 97 2.27 -26.66 4.64
C LEU A 97 1.69 -25.68 5.64
N ILE A 98 1.43 -24.44 5.23
CA ILE A 98 0.86 -23.42 6.10
C ILE A 98 -0.63 -23.22 5.82
N THR A 99 -1.40 -23.02 6.88
CA THR A 99 -2.80 -22.60 6.83
C THR A 99 -3.12 -21.71 8.05
N VAL A 100 -4.36 -21.25 8.13
CA VAL A 100 -4.88 -20.53 9.31
C VAL A 100 -5.89 -21.42 10.01
N GLY A 101 -5.96 -21.34 11.33
CA GLY A 101 -7.03 -21.91 12.13
C GLY A 101 -7.65 -20.86 13.03
N SER A 102 -8.93 -21.04 13.33
CA SER A 102 -9.57 -20.33 14.42
C SER A 102 -9.33 -21.09 15.72
N LYS A 103 -9.08 -20.35 16.80
CA LYS A 103 -8.95 -20.94 18.14
C LYS A 103 -10.23 -21.65 18.61
N SER A 104 -11.40 -21.22 18.11
CA SER A 104 -12.70 -21.82 18.42
C SER A 104 -13.13 -22.87 17.39
N ASN A 105 -12.86 -22.65 16.10
CA ASN A 105 -13.44 -23.44 15.01
C ASN A 105 -12.47 -24.43 14.35
N GLY A 106 -11.24 -24.54 14.89
CA GLY A 106 -10.24 -25.47 14.39
C GLY A 106 -9.49 -24.98 13.16
N VAL A 107 -8.79 -25.90 12.50
CA VAL A 107 -7.86 -25.61 11.39
C VAL A 107 -8.62 -25.52 10.07
N PHE A 108 -8.41 -24.44 9.32
CA PHE A 108 -9.04 -24.27 8.00
C PHE A 108 -8.29 -25.07 6.93
N PRO A 109 -9.00 -25.58 5.90
CA PRO A 109 -8.36 -26.20 4.74
C PRO A 109 -7.38 -25.23 4.07
N ALA A 110 -6.18 -25.75 3.78
CA ALA A 110 -5.13 -25.00 3.10
C ALA A 110 -5.52 -24.73 1.64
N GLY A 111 -5.16 -23.55 1.15
CA GLY A 111 -5.38 -23.13 -0.23
C GLY A 111 -4.17 -23.44 -1.13
N PRO A 112 -4.31 -23.24 -2.45
CA PRO A 112 -3.17 -23.24 -3.38
C PRO A 112 -2.08 -22.28 -2.91
N THR A 113 -0.82 -22.67 -3.10
CA THR A 113 0.37 -21.93 -2.67
C THR A 113 1.14 -21.42 -3.87
N HIS A 114 1.51 -20.14 -3.83
CA HIS A 114 2.21 -19.43 -4.89
C HIS A 114 3.51 -18.82 -4.37
N HIS A 115 4.53 -18.78 -5.22
CA HIS A 115 5.79 -18.10 -4.92
C HIS A 115 5.74 -16.65 -5.40
N TRP A 116 6.18 -15.73 -4.56
CA TRP A 116 6.20 -14.31 -4.90
C TRP A 116 7.04 -13.98 -6.14
N ASP A 117 8.15 -14.67 -6.35
CA ASP A 117 9.12 -14.36 -7.40
C ASP A 117 8.58 -14.50 -8.83
N SER A 118 7.40 -15.13 -9.01
CA SER A 118 6.72 -15.29 -10.29
C SER A 118 5.21 -15.40 -10.09
N LEU A 119 4.50 -14.27 -10.12
CA LEU A 119 3.07 -14.21 -9.80
C LEU A 119 2.36 -13.02 -10.44
N ALA A 120 1.19 -13.22 -11.05
CA ALA A 120 0.24 -12.14 -11.27
C ALA A 120 -0.60 -11.93 -10.00
N TYR A 121 -0.48 -10.76 -9.37
CA TYR A 121 -0.98 -10.54 -8.02
C TYR A 121 -2.18 -9.59 -7.95
N GLU A 122 -2.33 -8.66 -8.88
CA GLU A 122 -3.48 -7.77 -8.96
C GLU A 122 -3.96 -7.53 -10.40
N ALA A 123 -5.25 -7.23 -10.58
CA ALA A 123 -5.79 -6.84 -11.88
C ALA A 123 -6.98 -5.88 -11.75
N LEU A 124 -6.98 -4.81 -12.54
CA LEU A 124 -8.08 -3.85 -12.62
C LEU A 124 -8.55 -3.66 -14.05
N VAL A 125 -9.86 -3.55 -14.25
CA VAL A 125 -10.43 -3.05 -15.50
C VAL A 125 -10.47 -1.53 -15.45
N ASP A 126 -9.82 -0.89 -16.42
CA ASP A 126 -9.84 0.57 -16.61
C ASP A 126 -11.05 0.98 -17.46
N ASN A 127 -11.41 2.25 -17.39
CA ASN A 127 -12.59 2.85 -18.04
C ASN A 127 -12.54 2.80 -19.58
N ASP A 128 -11.38 2.53 -20.17
CA ASP A 128 -11.24 2.29 -21.60
C ASP A 128 -11.48 0.82 -21.99
N ASN A 129 -12.07 0.03 -21.08
CA ASN A 129 -12.35 -1.40 -21.24
C ASN A 129 -11.09 -2.26 -21.43
N THR A 130 -9.92 -1.78 -21.01
CA THR A 130 -8.70 -2.59 -20.94
C THR A 130 -8.49 -3.12 -19.52
N THR A 131 -7.77 -4.23 -19.38
CA THR A 131 -7.40 -4.78 -18.08
C THR A 131 -5.93 -4.48 -17.84
N VAL A 132 -5.61 -3.85 -16.71
CA VAL A 132 -4.24 -3.67 -16.24
C VAL A 132 -3.93 -4.78 -15.23
N VAL A 133 -2.91 -5.57 -15.51
CA VAL A 133 -2.45 -6.69 -14.69
C VAL A 133 -1.10 -6.35 -14.10
N PHE A 134 -0.97 -6.55 -12.79
CA PHE A 134 0.26 -6.34 -12.03
C PHE A 134 0.91 -7.69 -11.76
N VAL A 135 2.18 -7.81 -12.14
CA VAL A 135 2.89 -9.09 -12.12
C VAL A 135 4.25 -8.96 -11.46
N LYS A 136 4.79 -10.07 -10.94
CA LYS A 136 6.17 -10.20 -10.46
C LYS A 136 6.88 -11.25 -11.29
N GLY A 137 8.16 -11.04 -11.59
CA GLY A 137 9.05 -12.09 -12.11
C GLY A 137 9.30 -12.09 -13.62
N LEU A 138 8.83 -11.07 -14.34
CA LEU A 138 9.12 -10.94 -15.77
C LEU A 138 10.53 -10.42 -16.07
N ASN A 139 11.21 -9.82 -15.07
CA ASN A 139 12.59 -9.32 -15.17
C ASN A 139 12.84 -8.46 -16.42
N LEU A 140 11.89 -7.59 -16.75
CA LEU A 140 11.99 -6.68 -17.89
C LEU A 140 13.02 -5.57 -17.62
N ARG A 141 13.52 -4.95 -18.69
CA ARG A 141 14.45 -3.83 -18.56
C ARG A 141 13.76 -2.65 -17.87
N PRO A 142 14.36 -2.06 -16.82
CA PRO A 142 13.85 -0.84 -16.22
C PRO A 142 13.70 0.29 -17.24
N GLU A 143 12.71 1.16 -17.03
CA GLU A 143 12.48 2.39 -17.80
C GLU A 143 12.28 2.19 -19.32
N ARG A 144 11.99 0.96 -19.76
CA ARG A 144 11.75 0.65 -21.17
C ARG A 144 10.48 -0.16 -21.35
N VAL A 145 9.68 0.25 -22.32
CA VAL A 145 8.55 -0.56 -22.81
C VAL A 145 9.10 -1.82 -23.46
N SER A 146 8.52 -2.97 -23.13
CA SER A 146 8.89 -4.26 -23.71
C SER A 146 8.01 -4.58 -24.92
N ASN A 147 8.45 -5.53 -25.75
CA ASN A 147 7.70 -5.95 -26.93
C ASN A 147 6.46 -6.75 -26.53
N ALA A 148 5.29 -6.10 -26.58
CA ALA A 148 3.99 -6.66 -26.22
C ALA A 148 3.64 -7.94 -26.99
N SER A 149 4.06 -8.07 -28.26
CA SER A 149 3.74 -9.21 -29.11
C SER A 149 4.30 -10.55 -28.61
N ARG A 150 5.24 -10.52 -27.65
CA ARG A 150 5.82 -11.70 -26.97
C ARG A 150 4.91 -12.27 -25.88
N PHE A 151 3.85 -11.55 -25.52
CA PHE A 151 3.00 -11.86 -24.38
C PHE A 151 1.53 -11.99 -24.81
N GLU A 152 0.75 -12.72 -24.04
CA GLU A 152 -0.71 -12.85 -24.16
C GLU A 152 -1.33 -12.76 -22.78
N CYS A 153 -2.48 -12.11 -22.66
CA CYS A 153 -3.25 -12.16 -21.41
C CYS A 153 -4.20 -13.34 -21.44
N VAL A 154 -4.34 -14.02 -20.32
CA VAL A 154 -5.24 -15.16 -20.15
C VAL A 154 -6.23 -14.88 -19.03
N TYR A 155 -7.50 -15.20 -19.26
CA TYR A 155 -8.60 -14.96 -18.32
C TYR A 155 -9.29 -16.30 -18.01
N GLY A 156 -9.49 -16.60 -16.74
CA GLY A 156 -10.15 -17.83 -16.30
C GLY A 156 -10.12 -18.02 -14.79
N GLU A 157 -10.82 -19.03 -14.29
CA GLU A 157 -10.81 -19.37 -12.86
C GLU A 157 -9.58 -20.23 -12.49
N ASP A 158 -9.21 -21.16 -13.38
CA ASP A 158 -8.13 -22.12 -13.18
C ASP A 158 -7.24 -22.21 -14.42
N PHE A 159 -6.00 -21.75 -14.28
CA PHE A 159 -5.01 -21.73 -15.36
C PHE A 159 -4.35 -23.10 -15.63
N SER A 160 -4.59 -24.10 -14.79
CA SER A 160 -4.17 -25.48 -15.07
C SER A 160 -5.01 -26.10 -16.21
N ARG A 161 -6.25 -25.62 -16.39
CA ARG A 161 -7.19 -26.09 -17.41
C ARG A 161 -7.21 -25.15 -18.62
N LEU A 162 -6.13 -25.14 -19.39
CA LEU A 162 -5.92 -24.23 -20.53
C LEU A 162 -6.99 -24.27 -21.64
N LYS A 163 -7.88 -25.27 -21.67
CA LYS A 163 -9.01 -25.31 -22.63
C LYS A 163 -10.17 -24.38 -22.26
N LEU A 164 -10.23 -23.93 -21.00
CA LEU A 164 -11.32 -23.11 -20.46
C LEU A 164 -10.92 -21.64 -20.26
N VAL A 165 -9.72 -21.24 -20.70
CA VAL A 165 -9.23 -19.86 -20.55
C VAL A 165 -9.44 -19.05 -21.82
N LEU A 166 -9.86 -17.80 -21.68
CA LEU A 166 -9.93 -16.85 -22.78
C LEU A 166 -8.54 -16.22 -22.96
N ARG A 167 -8.12 -16.03 -24.21
CA ARG A 167 -6.86 -15.35 -24.53
C ARG A 167 -7.14 -13.99 -25.14
N SER A 168 -6.28 -13.04 -24.85
CA SER A 168 -6.35 -11.70 -25.41
C SER A 168 -4.95 -11.13 -25.64
N GLU A 169 -4.87 -10.13 -26.51
CA GLU A 169 -3.63 -9.44 -26.81
C GLU A 169 -3.17 -8.55 -25.65
N VAL A 170 -1.85 -8.44 -25.50
CA VAL A 170 -1.18 -7.42 -24.68
C VAL A 170 -1.03 -6.17 -25.54
N LEU A 171 -1.52 -5.03 -25.04
CA LEU A 171 -1.46 -3.73 -25.68
C LEU A 171 -0.16 -3.01 -25.33
N SER A 172 0.24 -3.06 -24.07
CA SER A 172 1.50 -2.50 -23.59
C SER A 172 2.02 -3.27 -22.39
N ILE A 173 3.33 -3.23 -22.21
CA ILE A 173 4.00 -3.88 -21.08
C ILE A 173 5.28 -3.12 -20.75
N ALA A 174 5.42 -2.70 -19.50
CA ALA A 174 6.60 -2.02 -19.00
C ALA A 174 6.83 -2.43 -17.54
N GLN A 175 8.10 -2.69 -17.20
CA GLN A 175 8.51 -3.21 -15.89
C GLN A 175 7.71 -4.46 -15.48
N GLU A 176 6.67 -4.28 -14.68
CA GLU A 176 5.85 -5.32 -14.07
C GLU A 176 4.34 -5.01 -14.19
N ILE A 177 3.98 -4.16 -15.15
CA ILE A 177 2.62 -3.71 -15.43
C ILE A 177 2.28 -4.08 -16.88
N VAL A 178 1.17 -4.79 -17.06
CA VAL A 178 0.74 -5.32 -18.36
C VAL A 178 -0.67 -4.82 -18.66
N ARG A 179 -0.85 -4.12 -19.77
CA ARG A 179 -2.17 -3.69 -20.24
C ARG A 179 -2.67 -4.63 -21.31
N CYS A 180 -3.84 -5.20 -21.09
CA CYS A 180 -4.46 -6.21 -21.93
C CYS A 180 -5.73 -5.65 -22.56
N ARG A 181 -6.04 -6.06 -23.80
CA ARG A 181 -7.41 -5.90 -24.30
C ARG A 181 -8.34 -6.81 -23.47
N THR A 182 -9.43 -6.29 -22.93
CA THR A 182 -10.36 -7.12 -22.14
C THR A 182 -11.34 -7.82 -23.09
N PRO A 183 -11.53 -9.15 -23.00
CA PRO A 183 -12.55 -9.85 -23.77
C PRO A 183 -13.96 -9.34 -23.43
N LEU A 184 -14.82 -9.14 -24.44
CA LEU A 184 -16.20 -8.64 -24.24
C LEU A 184 -17.02 -9.51 -23.28
N ILE A 185 -16.80 -10.82 -23.28
CA ILE A 185 -17.46 -11.77 -22.36
C ILE A 185 -17.11 -11.45 -20.90
N VAL A 186 -15.86 -11.05 -20.63
CA VAL A 186 -15.39 -10.66 -19.30
C VAL A 186 -16.01 -9.32 -18.89
N LEU A 187 -16.07 -8.33 -19.79
CA LEU A 187 -16.74 -7.05 -19.52
C LEU A 187 -18.23 -7.22 -19.22
N ASN A 188 -18.93 -8.08 -19.96
CA ASN A 188 -20.35 -8.35 -19.73
C ASN A 188 -20.59 -9.05 -18.38
N SER A 189 -19.60 -9.80 -17.88
CA SER A 189 -19.67 -10.47 -16.57
C SER A 189 -19.56 -9.52 -15.38
N GLN A 190 -19.12 -8.26 -15.58
CA GLN A 190 -19.06 -7.19 -14.56
C GLN A 190 -20.38 -6.98 -13.81
N LYS A 191 -21.52 -7.29 -14.45
CA LYS A 191 -22.85 -7.19 -13.83
C LYS A 191 -23.13 -8.26 -12.77
N LYS A 192 -22.28 -9.28 -12.65
CA LYS A 192 -22.35 -10.28 -11.58
C LYS A 192 -21.38 -9.84 -10.47
N VAL A 193 -21.93 -9.51 -9.30
CA VAL A 193 -21.27 -8.98 -8.09
C VAL A 193 -20.15 -9.88 -7.52
N ASN A 194 -19.81 -11.00 -8.16
CA ASN A 194 -18.77 -11.94 -7.73
C ASN A 194 -18.10 -12.61 -8.96
N SER A 195 -17.30 -11.89 -9.74
CA SER A 195 -16.48 -12.56 -10.76
C SER A 195 -15.33 -13.32 -10.07
N SER A 196 -15.35 -14.64 -10.18
CA SER A 196 -14.26 -15.57 -9.86
C SER A 196 -13.12 -15.53 -10.88
N VAL A 197 -13.28 -14.73 -11.95
CA VAL A 197 -12.32 -14.62 -13.05
C VAL A 197 -11.01 -14.03 -12.53
N LYS A 198 -9.93 -14.79 -12.71
CA LYS A 198 -8.56 -14.33 -12.55
C LYS A 198 -7.97 -13.96 -13.90
N VAL A 199 -6.93 -13.13 -13.86
CA VAL A 199 -6.15 -12.76 -15.06
C VAL A 199 -4.69 -13.12 -14.84
N SER A 200 -4.05 -13.64 -15.86
CA SER A 200 -2.61 -13.89 -15.86
C SER A 200 -1.98 -13.49 -17.18
N VAL A 201 -0.66 -13.52 -17.22
CA VAL A 201 0.15 -13.21 -18.39
C VAL A 201 0.90 -14.48 -18.81
N ARG A 202 0.80 -14.79 -20.11
CA ARG A 202 1.48 -15.90 -20.76
C ARG A 202 2.60 -15.36 -21.62
N ILE A 203 3.78 -15.97 -21.49
CA ILE A 203 4.94 -15.69 -22.34
C ILE A 203 4.90 -16.67 -23.52
N LYS A 204 4.90 -16.16 -24.76
CA LYS A 204 4.91 -17.02 -25.95
C LYS A 204 6.22 -17.82 -25.99
N GLY A 205 6.11 -19.15 -26.11
CA GLY A 205 7.25 -20.07 -26.03
C GLY A 205 7.75 -20.38 -24.62
N GLY A 206 7.16 -19.77 -23.58
CA GLY A 206 7.42 -20.09 -22.19
C GLY A 206 6.20 -20.72 -21.54
N GLY A 207 5.72 -20.12 -20.45
CA GLY A 207 4.54 -20.56 -19.71
C GLY A 207 3.61 -19.40 -19.34
N THR A 208 2.57 -19.74 -18.59
CA THR A 208 1.65 -18.79 -17.97
C THR A 208 2.11 -18.56 -16.53
N LEU A 209 2.17 -17.29 -16.10
CA LEU A 209 2.46 -16.99 -14.70
C LEU A 209 1.36 -17.59 -13.80
N PRO A 210 1.70 -18.14 -12.62
CA PRO A 210 0.72 -18.34 -11.56
C PRO A 210 -0.04 -17.04 -11.29
N SER A 211 -1.29 -17.12 -10.87
CA SER A 211 -2.10 -15.93 -10.66
C SER A 211 -3.10 -16.08 -9.53
N ILE A 212 -3.08 -15.05 -8.70
CA ILE A 212 -4.12 -14.72 -7.72
C ILE A 212 -4.84 -13.42 -8.09
N ALA A 213 -4.38 -12.72 -9.14
CA ALA A 213 -4.92 -11.46 -9.63
C ALA A 213 -6.38 -11.64 -10.08
N ARG A 214 -7.31 -11.24 -9.20
CA ARG A 214 -8.74 -11.24 -9.49
C ARG A 214 -9.10 -9.97 -10.23
N LEU A 215 -10.08 -10.07 -11.12
CA LEU A 215 -10.53 -8.89 -11.84
C LEU A 215 -11.30 -7.95 -10.90
N GLY A 216 -10.67 -6.83 -10.55
CA GLY A 216 -11.32 -5.72 -9.88
C GLY A 216 -11.97 -4.78 -10.90
N PHE A 217 -13.16 -4.31 -10.56
CA PHE A 217 -13.81 -3.21 -11.27
C PHE A 217 -13.83 -2.02 -10.34
N LEU A 218 -13.26 -0.90 -10.78
CA LEU A 218 -13.39 0.35 -10.06
C LEU A 218 -14.87 0.74 -10.12
N SER A 219 -15.53 0.80 -8.96
CA SER A 219 -16.94 1.21 -8.88
C SER A 219 -17.06 2.66 -9.34
N ASP A 220 -17.50 2.84 -10.57
CA ASP A 220 -18.02 4.11 -11.03
C ASP A 220 -19.34 4.33 -10.28
N SER A 221 -19.40 5.37 -9.47
CA SER A 221 -20.64 5.78 -8.82
C SER A 221 -21.57 6.31 -9.90
N GLY A 222 -22.34 5.41 -10.51
CA GLY A 222 -23.36 5.75 -11.51
C GLY A 222 -22.77 6.05 -12.89
N ARG A 223 -23.49 5.57 -13.90
CA ARG A 223 -23.31 5.94 -15.32
C ARG A 223 -23.77 7.38 -15.56
N ASP A 224 -23.38 8.31 -14.71
CA ASP A 224 -23.51 9.71 -15.07
C ASP A 224 -22.40 10.01 -16.10
N PRO A 225 -22.69 10.77 -17.16
CA PRO A 225 -21.64 11.22 -18.06
C PRO A 225 -20.53 11.83 -17.20
N LEU A 226 -19.27 11.44 -17.46
CA LEU A 226 -18.12 11.99 -16.73
C LEU A 226 -18.35 13.49 -16.58
N PRO A 227 -18.44 14.03 -15.35
CA PRO A 227 -18.67 15.44 -15.17
C PRO A 227 -17.61 16.19 -15.98
N THR A 228 -18.00 17.30 -16.62
CA THR A 228 -17.11 18.10 -17.47
C THR A 228 -15.83 18.54 -16.75
N ARG A 229 -15.83 18.46 -15.41
CA ARG A 229 -14.67 18.58 -14.53
C ARG A 229 -14.67 17.45 -13.52
N LYS A 230 -13.49 16.91 -13.23
CA LYS A 230 -13.32 15.94 -12.16
C LYS A 230 -13.55 16.58 -10.79
N PRO A 231 -13.98 15.81 -9.77
CA PRO A 231 -14.23 16.30 -8.42
C PRO A 231 -13.06 17.02 -7.75
N HIS A 232 -11.83 16.63 -8.08
CA HIS A 232 -10.61 17.19 -7.53
C HIS A 232 -9.65 17.57 -8.65
N GLU A 233 -9.05 18.74 -8.52
CA GLU A 233 -8.02 19.22 -9.43
C GLU A 233 -6.67 18.60 -9.11
N THR A 234 -6.26 18.57 -7.83
CA THR A 234 -4.98 17.97 -7.41
C THR A 234 -5.16 16.98 -6.28
N CYS A 235 -4.63 15.78 -6.48
CA CYS A 235 -4.57 14.70 -5.50
C CYS A 235 -3.11 14.28 -5.27
N ILE A 236 -2.85 13.62 -4.14
CA ILE A 236 -1.56 12.98 -3.90
C ILE A 236 -1.78 11.49 -3.61
N CYS A 237 -0.86 10.68 -4.12
CA CYS A 237 -0.70 9.30 -3.76
C CYS A 237 0.68 9.05 -3.16
N THR A 238 0.72 8.24 -2.12
CA THR A 238 1.97 7.84 -1.46
C THR A 238 1.93 6.37 -1.10
N MET A 239 3.08 5.72 -1.08
CA MET A 239 3.24 4.38 -0.52
C MET A 239 4.01 4.49 0.79
N ALA A 240 3.34 4.18 1.90
CA ALA A 240 3.88 4.41 3.23
C ALA A 240 4.01 3.12 4.01
N ARG A 241 5.06 3.03 4.81
CA ARG A 241 5.20 2.03 5.88
C ARG A 241 5.71 2.71 7.13
N ASN A 242 4.98 2.58 8.23
CA ASN A 242 5.31 3.12 9.54
C ASN A 242 5.60 4.64 9.50
N GLN A 243 4.70 5.41 8.87
CA GLN A 243 4.85 6.86 8.72
C GLN A 243 3.80 7.66 9.52
N ALA A 244 3.11 7.03 10.47
CA ALA A 244 2.00 7.66 11.21
C ALA A 244 2.40 9.01 11.81
N ARG A 245 3.60 9.09 12.40
CA ARG A 245 4.13 10.29 13.06
C ARG A 245 4.26 11.51 12.15
N PHE A 246 4.44 11.32 10.84
CA PHE A 246 4.62 12.41 9.87
C PHE A 246 3.37 12.69 9.05
N LEU A 247 2.47 11.72 8.98
CA LEU A 247 1.32 11.77 8.08
C LEU A 247 0.41 12.97 8.36
N LYS A 248 0.20 13.32 9.64
CA LYS A 248 -0.62 14.48 10.03
C LYS A 248 -0.06 15.79 9.51
N GLU A 249 1.22 16.06 9.76
CA GLU A 249 1.91 17.26 9.25
C GLU A 249 1.88 17.28 7.72
N TRP A 250 2.24 16.16 7.09
CA TRP A 250 2.31 16.05 5.64
C TRP A 250 0.96 16.31 4.95
N VAL A 251 -0.14 15.74 5.45
CA VAL A 251 -1.49 15.98 4.91
C VAL A 251 -1.89 17.44 5.08
N ILE A 252 -1.73 18.00 6.28
CA ILE A 252 -2.15 19.37 6.58
C ILE A 252 -1.34 20.37 5.76
N TYR A 253 -0.03 20.19 5.66
CA TYR A 253 0.84 21.03 4.82
C TYR A 253 0.38 21.02 3.36
N HIS A 254 0.17 19.83 2.78
CA HIS A 254 -0.22 19.72 1.38
C HIS A 254 -1.63 20.27 1.14
N ALA A 255 -2.53 20.16 2.11
CA ALA A 255 -3.86 20.77 2.05
C ALA A 255 -3.76 22.31 1.97
N LEU A 256 -2.88 22.92 2.76
CA LEU A 256 -2.68 24.37 2.79
C LEU A 256 -2.11 24.94 1.49
N ILE A 257 -1.45 24.11 0.67
CA ILE A 257 -0.96 24.53 -0.66
C ILE A 257 -1.91 24.10 -1.80
N GLY A 258 -3.09 23.54 -1.49
CA GLY A 258 -4.17 23.31 -2.46
C GLY A 258 -4.39 21.85 -2.89
N VAL A 259 -3.79 20.87 -2.22
CA VAL A 259 -4.12 19.45 -2.45
C VAL A 259 -5.47 19.12 -1.83
N GLN A 260 -6.30 18.36 -2.53
CA GLN A 260 -7.71 18.14 -2.17
C GLN A 260 -8.01 16.70 -1.73
N ARG A 261 -7.18 15.72 -2.11
CA ARG A 261 -7.43 14.31 -1.80
C ARG A 261 -6.14 13.49 -1.70
N TRP A 262 -6.12 12.52 -0.79
CA TRP A 262 -4.98 11.66 -0.51
C TRP A 262 -5.32 10.18 -0.64
N TYR A 263 -4.42 9.46 -1.29
CA TYR A 263 -4.42 8.00 -1.41
C TYR A 263 -3.19 7.44 -0.70
N ILE A 264 -3.40 6.81 0.46
CA ILE A 264 -2.34 6.20 1.26
C ILE A 264 -2.28 4.71 0.97
N TYR A 265 -1.27 4.29 0.22
CA TYR A 265 -0.97 2.87 -0.01
C TYR A 265 -0.15 2.37 1.18
N ASP A 266 -0.83 1.74 2.13
CA ASP A 266 -0.17 1.20 3.31
C ASP A 266 0.52 -0.13 2.99
N ASN A 267 1.85 -0.08 2.98
CA ASN A 267 2.72 -1.23 2.77
C ASN A 267 3.09 -1.90 4.10
N ASN A 268 2.07 -2.41 4.78
CA ASN A 268 2.19 -3.19 6.00
C ASN A 268 2.77 -2.40 7.20
N SER A 269 2.12 -1.29 7.54
CA SER A 269 2.45 -0.47 8.72
C SER A 269 2.04 -1.13 10.05
N ASP A 270 2.92 -1.13 11.06
CA ASP A 270 2.67 -1.68 12.40
C ASP A 270 2.59 -0.60 13.50
N ASP A 271 2.48 0.66 13.09
CA ASP A 271 2.26 1.83 13.94
C ASP A 271 0.81 2.33 13.87
N ASP A 272 0.53 3.49 14.45
CA ASP A 272 -0.80 4.08 14.54
C ASP A 272 -1.31 4.70 13.23
N THR A 273 -0.80 4.27 12.07
CA THR A 273 -1.18 4.81 10.74
C THR A 273 -2.71 4.80 10.54
N ASP A 274 -3.38 3.75 11.00
CA ASP A 274 -4.83 3.60 10.87
C ASP A 274 -5.60 4.65 11.67
N GLN A 275 -5.17 4.87 12.92
CA GLN A 275 -5.77 5.86 13.82
C GLN A 275 -5.54 7.28 13.30
N VAL A 276 -4.34 7.57 12.78
CA VAL A 276 -4.01 8.89 12.21
C VAL A 276 -4.86 9.17 10.95
N ILE A 277 -5.03 8.18 10.07
CA ILE A 277 -5.87 8.33 8.88
C ILE A 277 -7.34 8.56 9.28
N GLU A 278 -7.85 7.80 10.24
CA GLU A 278 -9.22 7.97 10.75
C GLU A 278 -9.41 9.36 11.39
N SER A 279 -8.45 9.82 12.19
CA SER A 279 -8.45 11.15 12.79
C SER A 279 -8.50 12.26 11.73
N LEU A 280 -7.66 12.16 10.68
CA LEU A 280 -7.65 13.11 9.57
C LEU A 280 -8.96 13.08 8.76
N PHE A 281 -9.52 11.89 8.52
CA PHE A 281 -10.81 11.76 7.86
C PHE A 281 -11.93 12.44 8.67
N ASN A 282 -11.97 12.19 9.98
CA ASN A 282 -12.93 12.82 10.90
C ASN A 282 -12.74 14.34 11.00
N ALA A 283 -11.53 14.84 10.79
CA ALA A 283 -11.23 16.27 10.69
C ALA A 283 -11.63 16.89 9.33
N GLY A 284 -12.18 16.12 8.40
CA GLY A 284 -12.71 16.60 7.11
C GLY A 284 -11.73 16.50 5.93
N TYR A 285 -10.55 15.89 6.11
CA TYR A 285 -9.65 15.64 4.99
C TYR A 285 -10.12 14.46 4.14
N ASN A 286 -10.11 14.59 2.81
CA ASN A 286 -10.46 13.51 1.90
C ASN A 286 -9.28 12.54 1.75
N ILE A 287 -9.05 11.74 2.77
CA ILE A 287 -7.96 10.75 2.84
C ILE A 287 -8.53 9.34 2.80
N SER A 288 -7.87 8.46 2.05
CA SER A 288 -8.24 7.06 1.98
C SER A 288 -7.02 6.16 2.15
N ARG A 289 -7.18 5.09 2.93
CA ARG A 289 -6.20 4.03 3.06
C ARG A 289 -6.50 2.90 2.06
N HIS A 290 -5.45 2.39 1.45
CA HIS A 290 -5.50 1.20 0.62
C HIS A 290 -4.39 0.24 1.08
N ILE A 291 -4.77 -0.98 1.46
CA ILE A 291 -3.80 -2.00 1.85
C ILE A 291 -3.03 -2.43 0.61
N TRP A 292 -1.70 -2.30 0.64
CA TRP A 292 -0.85 -2.76 -0.44
C TRP A 292 0.09 -3.84 0.10
N PRO A 293 -0.33 -5.12 0.10
CA PRO A 293 0.36 -6.17 0.83
C PRO A 293 1.65 -6.67 0.15
N TRP A 294 1.94 -6.15 -1.04
CA TRP A 294 2.98 -6.60 -1.94
C TRP A 294 4.33 -5.96 -1.65
N ILE A 295 5.40 -6.75 -1.62
CA ILE A 295 6.75 -6.25 -1.33
C ILE A 295 7.46 -5.82 -2.63
N LYS A 296 8.25 -4.75 -2.57
CA LYS A 296 9.07 -4.25 -3.71
C LYS A 296 8.26 -3.99 -4.99
N THR A 297 7.06 -3.39 -4.85
CA THR A 297 6.15 -3.08 -5.97
C THR A 297 5.69 -1.62 -5.91
N GLN A 298 6.62 -0.69 -5.69
CA GLN A 298 6.29 0.74 -5.58
C GLN A 298 5.65 1.26 -6.87
N GLU A 299 6.26 0.94 -8.02
CA GLU A 299 5.76 1.33 -9.34
C GLU A 299 4.39 0.70 -9.64
N GLY A 300 4.19 -0.55 -9.21
CA GLY A 300 2.90 -1.24 -9.28
C GLY A 300 1.83 -0.54 -8.44
N GLY A 301 2.15 -0.17 -7.20
CA GLY A 301 1.21 0.54 -6.33
C GLY A 301 0.85 1.93 -6.83
N PHE A 302 1.82 2.71 -7.30
CA PHE A 302 1.55 4.03 -7.90
C PHE A 302 0.74 3.93 -9.19
N SER A 303 1.00 2.93 -10.03
CA SER A 303 0.21 2.70 -11.24
C SER A 303 -1.22 2.27 -10.92
N HIS A 304 -1.40 1.41 -9.91
CA HIS A 304 -2.73 1.06 -9.38
C HIS A 304 -3.45 2.30 -8.81
N CYS A 305 -2.71 3.19 -8.15
CA CYS A 305 -3.23 4.45 -7.63
C CYS A 305 -3.70 5.41 -8.72
N ALA A 306 -2.90 5.55 -9.79
CA ALA A 306 -3.27 6.35 -10.96
C ALA A 306 -4.61 5.89 -11.56
N LEU A 307 -4.82 4.58 -11.67
CA LEU A 307 -6.08 4.00 -12.17
C LEU A 307 -7.26 4.35 -11.26
N ARG A 308 -7.10 4.21 -9.94
CA ARG A 308 -8.15 4.56 -8.95
C ARG A 308 -8.48 6.06 -8.95
N ALA A 309 -7.46 6.91 -9.08
CA ALA A 309 -7.61 8.35 -9.01
C ALA A 309 -8.17 8.97 -10.29
N LYS A 310 -8.01 8.30 -11.44
CA LYS A 310 -8.36 8.78 -12.79
C LYS A 310 -9.76 9.41 -12.89
N GLY A 311 -10.78 8.79 -12.29
CA GLY A 311 -12.15 9.30 -12.33
C GLY A 311 -12.42 10.48 -11.38
N SER A 312 -11.51 10.74 -10.45
CA SER A 312 -11.70 11.70 -9.35
C SER A 312 -10.75 12.90 -9.37
N CYS A 313 -9.59 12.77 -10.01
CA CYS A 313 -8.47 13.70 -9.92
C CYS A 313 -7.98 14.15 -11.29
N GLU A 314 -7.81 15.45 -11.50
CA GLU A 314 -7.22 15.96 -12.73
C GLU A 314 -5.72 15.72 -12.78
N TRP A 315 -5.03 16.09 -11.70
CA TRP A 315 -3.62 15.82 -11.47
C TRP A 315 -3.45 14.92 -10.25
N ILE A 316 -2.51 13.99 -10.35
CA ILE A 316 -2.07 13.14 -9.24
C ILE A 316 -0.56 13.29 -9.06
N GLY A 317 -0.14 13.71 -7.87
CA GLY A 317 1.26 13.71 -7.46
C GLY A 317 1.62 12.40 -6.78
N PHE A 318 2.82 11.89 -7.06
CA PHE A 318 3.43 10.76 -6.33
C PHE A 318 4.54 11.32 -5.45
N ILE A 319 4.26 11.43 -4.16
CA ILE A 319 5.10 12.17 -3.20
C ILE A 319 5.23 11.32 -1.94
N ASP A 320 6.45 11.08 -1.48
CA ASP A 320 6.68 10.32 -0.25
C ASP A 320 6.27 11.15 0.99
N VAL A 321 5.93 10.49 2.11
CA VAL A 321 5.43 11.18 3.32
C VAL A 321 6.48 12.10 3.96
N ASP A 322 7.76 11.89 3.67
CA ASP A 322 8.87 12.74 4.10
C ASP A 322 9.25 13.82 3.07
N GLU A 323 8.49 13.97 1.98
CA GLU A 323 8.71 14.99 0.95
C GLU A 323 7.66 16.10 1.00
N PHE A 324 8.11 17.35 0.87
CA PHE A 324 7.26 18.54 0.95
C PHE A 324 7.47 19.42 -0.28
N LEU A 325 6.37 19.74 -0.99
CA LEU A 325 6.44 20.64 -2.15
C LEU A 325 6.78 22.07 -1.75
N HIS A 326 7.80 22.63 -2.39
CA HIS A 326 8.23 24.01 -2.17
C HIS A 326 7.76 24.91 -3.33
N LEU A 327 6.86 25.85 -3.06
CA LEU A 327 6.27 26.75 -4.07
C LEU A 327 6.74 28.21 -3.87
N PRO A 328 7.90 28.64 -4.41
CA PRO A 328 8.53 29.92 -4.07
C PRO A 328 7.73 31.16 -4.50
N SER A 329 6.82 31.03 -5.46
CA SER A 329 5.98 32.12 -5.95
C SER A 329 4.91 32.59 -4.97
N GLY A 330 4.62 31.80 -3.92
CA GLY A 330 3.50 32.06 -3.01
C GLY A 330 2.12 31.72 -3.59
N LEU A 331 2.08 31.19 -4.82
CA LEU A 331 0.87 30.67 -5.46
C LEU A 331 0.46 29.31 -4.88
N PHE A 332 -0.81 28.96 -5.02
CA PHE A 332 -1.25 27.60 -4.72
C PHE A 332 -0.81 26.63 -5.82
N LEU A 333 -0.79 25.34 -5.49
CA LEU A 333 -0.34 24.29 -6.39
C LEU A 333 -1.17 24.24 -7.69
N HIS A 334 -2.48 24.44 -7.60
CA HIS A 334 -3.36 24.47 -8.77
C HIS A 334 -3.03 25.64 -9.71
N ASP A 335 -2.73 26.82 -9.19
CA ASP A 335 -2.29 27.97 -10.01
C ASP A 335 -0.99 27.67 -10.76
N VAL A 336 -0.03 27.01 -10.07
CA VAL A 336 1.25 26.62 -10.67
C VAL A 336 1.02 25.61 -11.81
N ILE A 337 0.20 24.59 -11.57
CA ILE A 337 -0.13 23.58 -12.59
C ILE A 337 -0.89 24.23 -13.76
N SER A 338 -1.86 25.09 -13.47
CA SER A 338 -2.63 25.81 -14.48
C SER A 338 -1.73 26.66 -15.36
N ASN A 339 -0.83 27.46 -14.79
CA ASN A 339 0.11 28.29 -15.54
C ASN A 339 1.06 27.46 -16.42
N LEU A 340 1.52 26.31 -15.93
CA LEU A 340 2.36 25.40 -16.72
C LEU A 340 1.58 24.81 -17.90
N THR A 341 0.33 24.42 -17.67
CA THR A 341 -0.51 23.73 -18.66
C THR A 341 -1.19 24.66 -19.64
N SER A 342 -1.41 25.93 -19.28
CA SER A 342 -1.97 26.96 -20.16
C SER A 342 -0.97 27.56 -21.13
N THR A 343 0.29 27.10 -21.14
CA THR A 343 1.34 27.65 -22.02
C THR A 343 1.07 27.26 -23.47
N ILE A 344 0.51 28.19 -24.24
CA ILE A 344 0.35 28.09 -25.68
C ILE A 344 1.75 28.19 -26.31
N THR A 345 2.23 27.10 -26.88
CA THR A 345 3.45 27.12 -27.67
C THR A 345 3.14 27.55 -29.10
N SER A 346 4.17 27.96 -29.86
CA SER A 346 4.06 28.27 -31.29
C SER A 346 3.49 27.14 -32.16
N PHE A 347 3.34 25.93 -31.58
CA PHE A 347 2.81 24.72 -32.22
C PHE A 347 1.36 24.38 -31.80
N GLY A 348 0.69 25.27 -31.05
CA GLY A 348 -0.69 25.09 -30.57
C GLY A 348 -0.77 24.64 -29.10
N ASN A 349 -1.97 24.23 -28.68
CA ASN A 349 -2.20 23.67 -27.34
C ASN A 349 -1.52 22.31 -27.23
N ILE A 350 -0.45 22.23 -26.45
CA ILE A 350 0.20 20.95 -26.11
C ILE A 350 -0.48 20.38 -24.87
N SER A 351 -0.94 19.13 -24.96
CA SER A 351 -1.41 18.40 -23.78
C SER A 351 -0.21 17.95 -22.95
N ILE A 352 -0.08 18.45 -21.73
CA ILE A 352 0.96 18.03 -20.79
C ILE A 352 0.48 16.75 -20.08
N GLY A 353 1.23 15.66 -20.24
CA GLY A 353 0.93 14.37 -19.59
C GLY A 353 1.69 14.12 -18.28
N GLU A 354 2.77 14.87 -18.02
CA GLU A 354 3.64 14.66 -16.86
C GLU A 354 4.34 15.97 -16.47
N ILE A 355 4.39 16.26 -15.17
CA ILE A 355 5.20 17.35 -14.59
C ILE A 355 6.22 16.70 -13.65
N ARG A 356 7.51 16.95 -13.88
CA ARG A 356 8.61 16.47 -13.02
C ARG A 356 9.10 17.58 -12.13
N VAL A 357 9.20 17.30 -10.84
CA VAL A 357 9.74 18.21 -9.84
C VAL A 357 11.13 17.74 -9.44
N SER A 358 12.09 18.66 -9.35
CA SER A 358 13.41 18.34 -8.80
C SER A 358 13.29 18.13 -7.29
N CYS A 359 13.67 16.95 -6.80
CA CYS A 359 13.73 16.68 -5.37
C CYS A 359 15.07 17.17 -4.81
N TYR A 360 15.02 18.06 -3.83
CA TYR A 360 16.19 18.55 -3.10
C TYR A 360 16.10 18.08 -1.65
N SER A 361 17.11 17.34 -1.19
CA SER A 361 17.20 16.93 0.20
C SER A 361 17.75 18.09 1.04
N PHE A 362 16.94 18.60 1.97
CA PHE A 362 17.38 19.57 2.97
C PHE A 362 17.78 18.82 4.23
N GLY A 363 19.07 18.56 4.36
CA GLY A 363 19.73 18.05 5.57
C GLY A 363 21.03 18.83 5.78
N PRO A 364 21.79 18.58 6.86
CA PRO A 364 23.09 19.22 7.01
C PRO A 364 23.95 18.88 5.78
N PHE A 365 24.21 19.91 4.97
CA PHE A 365 24.86 19.79 3.67
C PHE A 365 26.36 19.65 3.89
N ILE A 366 26.97 18.66 3.24
CA ILE A 366 28.41 18.67 2.97
C ILE A 366 28.56 19.37 1.62
N ASP A 367 29.47 20.34 1.53
CA ASP A 367 29.74 21.08 0.30
C ASP A 367 30.28 20.14 -0.78
N VAL A 368 29.45 19.79 -1.77
CA VAL A 368 29.87 18.99 -2.94
C VAL A 368 29.25 19.52 -4.23
N ASP A 369 30.09 19.61 -5.27
CA ASP A 369 29.77 20.14 -6.59
C ASP A 369 28.52 19.46 -7.21
N ARG A 370 27.59 20.29 -7.69
CA ARG A 370 26.27 19.92 -8.25
C ARG A 370 26.33 18.90 -9.40
N ARG A 371 27.51 18.65 -10.00
CA ARG A 371 27.70 17.68 -11.10
C ARG A 371 28.04 16.26 -10.64
N MET A 372 28.26 16.03 -9.34
CA MET A 372 28.62 14.73 -8.75
C MET A 372 27.58 14.27 -7.71
N MET A 373 26.30 14.19 -8.07
CA MET A 373 25.29 13.58 -7.18
C MET A 373 24.86 12.22 -7.70
N VAL A 374 25.60 11.18 -7.32
CA VAL A 374 24.99 9.89 -6.97
C VAL A 374 25.15 9.77 -5.46
N VAL A 375 24.20 10.30 -4.70
CA VAL A 375 24.13 10.02 -3.26
C VAL A 375 23.60 8.59 -3.12
N ASN A 376 24.51 7.63 -3.23
CA ASN A 376 24.23 6.25 -2.87
C ASN A 376 23.96 6.23 -1.36
N HIS A 377 22.68 6.15 -1.00
CA HIS A 377 22.18 5.99 0.36
C HIS A 377 22.43 7.20 1.29
N TYR A 378 21.37 7.64 1.97
CA TYR A 378 21.45 8.60 3.08
C TYR A 378 22.40 8.06 4.16
N LYS A 379 23.67 8.48 4.11
CA LYS A 379 24.73 8.03 5.03
C LYS A 379 24.52 8.56 6.45
N TYR A 380 23.78 9.66 6.58
CA TYR A 380 23.53 10.37 7.84
C TYR A 380 22.03 10.57 8.02
N GLN A 381 21.47 9.98 9.07
CA GLN A 381 20.04 10.01 9.38
C GLN A 381 19.87 10.20 10.88
N VAL A 382 18.76 10.81 11.30
CA VAL A 382 18.37 10.88 12.72
C VAL A 382 18.39 9.47 13.31
N TRP A 383 18.96 9.32 14.51
CA TRP A 383 19.33 8.02 15.07
C TRP A 383 18.20 6.99 15.03
N GLU A 384 16.98 7.38 15.41
CA GLU A 384 15.83 6.47 15.41
C GLU A 384 15.49 5.94 14.01
N VAL A 385 15.56 6.78 12.98
CA VAL A 385 15.36 6.37 11.57
C VAL A 385 16.51 5.50 11.10
N PHE A 386 17.74 5.90 11.45
CA PHE A 386 18.94 5.15 11.13
C PHE A 386 18.84 3.74 11.70
N LYS A 387 18.56 3.59 13.00
CA LYS A 387 18.42 2.30 13.71
C LYS A 387 17.36 1.40 13.07
N GLN A 388 16.21 1.94 12.67
CA GLN A 388 15.18 1.15 12.00
C GLN A 388 15.62 0.68 10.59
N LYS A 389 16.20 1.58 9.78
CA LYS A 389 16.71 1.25 8.44
C LYS A 389 17.91 0.31 8.50
N PHE A 390 18.73 0.44 9.54
CA PHE A 390 19.91 -0.37 9.85
C PHE A 390 19.58 -1.85 10.06
N TYR A 391 18.43 -2.17 10.66
CA TYR A 391 18.00 -3.58 10.75
C TYR A 391 17.53 -4.17 9.41
N ARG A 392 16.94 -3.36 8.52
CA ARG A 392 16.24 -3.86 7.32
C ARG A 392 17.02 -3.74 6.01
N ARG A 393 17.74 -2.64 5.77
CA ARG A 393 18.46 -2.42 4.48
C ARG A 393 19.71 -3.28 4.36
N VAL A 394 20.34 -3.60 5.48
CA VAL A 394 21.63 -4.28 5.48
C VAL A 394 21.51 -5.77 5.12
N ALA A 395 20.30 -6.34 5.17
CA ALA A 395 19.99 -7.67 4.65
C ALA A 395 20.05 -7.78 3.12
N THR A 396 20.19 -6.66 2.38
CA THR A 396 20.02 -6.64 0.92
C THR A 396 21.30 -6.41 0.12
N TYR A 397 22.35 -5.79 0.69
CA TYR A 397 23.53 -5.34 -0.08
C TYR A 397 24.90 -5.49 0.60
N VAL A 398 24.96 -6.02 1.83
CA VAL A 398 26.25 -6.22 2.53
C VAL A 398 26.24 -7.61 3.14
N ALA A 399 27.30 -8.39 2.91
CA ALA A 399 27.53 -9.62 3.67
C ALA A 399 27.49 -9.27 5.16
N ASP A 400 26.55 -9.91 5.86
CA ASP A 400 26.20 -9.74 7.28
C ASP A 400 26.98 -8.65 8.04
N TRP A 401 26.41 -7.45 8.21
CA TRP A 401 27.05 -6.35 8.94
C TRP A 401 27.25 -6.60 10.45
N LYS A 402 26.63 -7.66 10.98
CA LYS A 402 26.93 -8.19 12.32
C LYS A 402 28.27 -8.93 12.34
N ASP A 403 28.78 -9.30 11.18
CA ASP A 403 30.10 -9.89 11.01
C ASP A 403 31.19 -8.82 11.23
N GLU A 404 32.16 -9.17 12.06
CA GLU A 404 33.32 -8.35 12.37
C GLU A 404 34.34 -8.33 11.22
N GLN A 405 34.19 -9.20 10.22
CA GLN A 405 35.16 -9.35 9.13
C GLN A 405 35.35 -8.11 8.24
N ASN A 406 34.37 -7.19 8.16
CA ASN A 406 34.43 -6.02 7.26
C ASN A 406 34.08 -4.67 7.94
N VAL A 407 34.48 -4.47 9.20
CA VAL A 407 34.20 -3.22 9.96
C VAL A 407 34.80 -1.97 9.30
N ARG A 408 35.84 -2.10 8.48
CA ARG A 408 36.50 -0.97 7.78
C ARG A 408 35.98 -0.71 6.35
N SER A 409 34.88 -1.33 5.91
CA SER A 409 34.32 -1.08 4.58
C SER A 409 33.88 0.38 4.41
N LYS A 410 34.12 0.95 3.22
CA LYS A 410 33.67 2.30 2.84
C LYS A 410 32.15 2.43 2.79
N ASP A 411 31.43 1.30 2.72
CA ASP A 411 29.98 1.23 2.69
C ASP A 411 29.33 1.35 4.08
N ARG A 412 30.12 1.39 5.17
CA ARG A 412 29.62 1.58 6.55
C ARG A 412 29.60 3.05 6.95
N ALA A 413 28.66 3.40 7.83
CA ALA A 413 28.67 4.70 8.50
C ALA A 413 29.94 4.83 9.37
N PRO A 414 30.82 5.83 9.12
CA PRO A 414 32.07 5.99 9.85
C PRO A 414 31.84 6.11 11.36
N GLY A 415 32.62 5.37 12.14
CA GLY A 415 32.52 5.39 13.61
C GLY A 415 31.34 4.59 14.19
N LEU A 416 30.64 3.78 13.39
CA LEU A 416 29.60 2.87 13.86
C LEU A 416 30.07 1.41 13.82
N GLY A 417 29.89 0.69 14.94
CA GLY A 417 30.29 -0.71 15.08
C GLY A 417 29.29 -1.72 14.48
N THR A 418 29.32 -2.96 14.99
CA THR A 418 28.41 -4.06 14.64
C THR A 418 27.12 -4.06 15.47
N ARG A 419 26.89 -3.01 16.28
CA ARG A 419 25.70 -2.87 17.15
C ARG A 419 25.05 -1.50 16.95
N ALA A 420 23.72 -1.45 17.06
CA ALA A 420 22.94 -0.20 17.05
C ALA A 420 23.07 0.53 18.41
N VAL A 421 24.24 1.08 18.70
CA VAL A 421 24.47 1.95 19.88
C VAL A 421 24.63 3.38 19.38
N GLU A 422 23.81 4.31 19.90
CA GLU A 422 23.85 5.72 19.51
C GLU A 422 25.14 6.35 20.02
N PRO A 423 25.98 6.92 19.15
CA PRO A 423 27.10 7.70 19.61
C PRO A 423 26.64 9.01 20.27
N VAL A 424 27.33 9.43 21.34
CA VAL A 424 26.96 10.62 22.15
C VAL A 424 26.85 11.89 21.31
N ASP A 425 27.67 12.03 20.29
CA ASP A 425 27.73 13.18 19.38
C ASP A 425 26.89 12.99 18.10
N TRP A 426 26.12 11.91 17.93
CA TRP A 426 25.44 11.57 16.66
C TRP A 426 24.60 12.71 16.08
N ALA A 427 23.84 13.41 16.95
CA ALA A 427 22.98 14.52 16.56
C ALA A 427 23.75 15.73 16.00
N SER A 428 25.02 15.90 16.38
CA SER A 428 25.90 16.99 15.92
C SER A 428 27.01 16.53 14.97
N ARG A 429 27.28 15.22 14.89
CA ARG A 429 28.45 14.62 14.24
C ARG A 429 28.56 14.93 12.75
N PHE A 430 27.42 15.13 12.09
CA PHE A 430 27.33 15.36 10.65
C PHE A 430 26.60 16.67 10.33
N CYS A 431 26.54 17.60 11.30
CA CYS A 431 25.90 18.90 11.15
C CYS A 431 26.92 19.98 10.77
N GLU A 432 27.35 19.97 9.51
CA GLU A 432 28.33 20.95 8.98
C GLU A 432 27.68 22.30 8.63
N VAL A 433 26.42 22.27 8.18
CA VAL A 433 25.62 23.45 7.82
C VAL A 433 24.32 23.46 8.63
N THR A 434 24.02 24.61 9.24
CA THR A 434 22.73 24.88 9.87
C THR A 434 21.82 25.57 8.85
N ASP A 435 21.01 24.80 8.13
CA ASP A 435 19.99 25.33 7.23
C ASP A 435 18.62 25.33 7.91
N THR A 436 18.13 26.52 8.29
CA THR A 436 16.79 26.72 8.86
C THR A 436 15.79 27.27 7.84
N GLY A 437 16.17 27.45 6.57
CA GLY A 437 15.37 28.19 5.59
C GLY A 437 13.98 27.59 5.38
N LEU A 438 13.88 26.26 5.31
CA LEU A 438 12.59 25.57 5.20
C LEU A 438 11.74 25.76 6.47
N LYS A 439 12.34 25.59 7.65
CA LYS A 439 11.67 25.79 8.94
C LYS A 439 11.13 27.22 9.08
N ASP A 440 11.97 28.22 8.83
CA ASP A 440 11.63 29.63 8.97
C ASP A 440 10.53 30.04 8.00
N ARG A 441 10.54 29.47 6.80
CA ARG A 441 9.47 29.67 5.82
C ARG A 441 8.16 29.00 6.25
N VAL A 442 8.21 27.76 6.73
CA VAL A 442 7.03 27.05 7.25
C VAL A 442 6.39 27.83 8.38
N LEU A 443 7.20 28.33 9.32
CA LEU A 443 6.73 29.19 10.41
C LEU A 443 6.13 30.50 9.88
N ARG A 444 6.81 31.16 8.93
CA ARG A 444 6.32 32.41 8.34
C ARG A 444 4.96 32.25 7.64
N ASN A 445 4.78 31.14 6.92
CA ASN A 445 3.62 30.94 6.06
C ASN A 445 2.42 30.35 6.80
N PHE A 446 2.65 29.52 7.82
CA PHE A 446 1.59 28.72 8.43
C PHE A 446 1.44 28.90 9.94
N ALA A 447 2.41 29.49 10.64
CA ALA A 447 2.27 29.65 12.08
C ALA A 447 1.15 30.66 12.40
N ASN A 448 0.31 30.31 13.36
CA ASN A 448 -0.74 31.19 13.85
C ASN A 448 -0.09 32.43 14.50
N PRO A 449 -0.45 33.67 14.08
CA PRO A 449 0.19 34.89 14.57
C PRO A 449 0.07 35.11 16.08
N LYS A 450 -0.92 34.51 16.75
CA LYS A 450 -1.20 34.73 18.18
C LYS A 450 -0.39 33.83 19.10
N ASN A 451 -0.12 32.58 18.70
CA ASN A 451 0.52 31.58 19.56
C ASN A 451 1.76 30.93 18.93
N SER A 452 2.07 31.28 17.67
CA SER A 452 3.17 30.75 16.86
C SER A 452 3.13 29.22 16.69
N LEU A 453 1.95 28.60 16.83
CA LEU A 453 1.75 27.18 16.57
C LEU A 453 1.45 26.95 15.09
N LEU A 454 2.01 25.89 14.53
CA LEU A 454 1.64 25.40 13.20
C LEU A 454 0.28 24.69 13.26
N PRO A 455 -0.47 24.59 12.15
CA PRO A 455 -1.81 24.01 12.13
C PRO A 455 -1.86 22.54 12.55
N TRP A 456 -0.73 21.82 12.47
CA TRP A 456 -0.58 20.44 12.92
C TRP A 456 -0.08 20.31 14.38
N GLN A 457 0.14 21.41 15.09
CA GLN A 457 0.64 21.42 16.47
C GLN A 457 -0.46 21.75 17.48
N THR A 458 -0.36 21.14 18.68
CA THR A 458 -1.21 21.45 19.83
C THR A 458 -0.41 22.20 20.92
N THR A 459 -1.12 22.79 21.89
CA THR A 459 -0.50 23.49 23.04
C THR A 459 0.29 22.57 23.96
N THR A 460 -0.01 21.27 23.98
CA THR A 460 0.77 20.23 24.66
C THR A 460 2.11 19.98 23.96
N ASN A 461 2.15 19.93 22.63
CA ASN A 461 3.38 19.74 21.85
C ASN A 461 4.44 20.82 22.10
N LYS A 462 4.02 22.08 22.30
CA LYS A 462 4.94 23.21 22.55
C LYS A 462 5.68 23.11 23.88
N LYS A 463 5.09 22.47 24.91
CA LYS A 463 5.70 22.34 26.25
C LYS A 463 6.76 21.25 26.33
N ALA A 464 6.70 20.24 25.48
CA ALA A 464 7.67 19.14 25.44
C ALA A 464 8.97 19.48 24.70
N GLY A 465 9.10 20.69 24.13
CA GLY A 465 10.26 21.06 23.29
C GLY A 465 10.34 20.26 21.98
N THR A 466 9.35 19.39 21.72
CA THR A 466 9.24 18.57 20.52
C THR A 466 8.46 19.34 19.46
N TRP A 467 9.13 19.60 18.33
CA TRP A 467 8.47 20.08 17.11
C TRP A 467 7.58 19.00 16.48
N PHE A 468 7.58 17.79 17.04
CA PHE A 468 6.92 16.58 16.59
C PHE A 468 5.77 16.20 17.52
N VAL A 469 4.76 15.56 16.93
CA VAL A 469 3.59 15.01 17.65
C VAL A 469 4.04 13.79 18.44
N GLU A 470 4.05 13.88 19.76
CA GLU A 470 3.94 12.71 20.65
C GLU A 470 2.54 12.76 21.27
N GLU A 471 1.74 11.71 21.09
CA GLU A 471 0.49 11.55 21.81
C GLU A 471 0.69 10.69 23.07
N GLU A 472 0.01 11.12 24.13
CA GLU A 472 0.09 10.61 25.49
C GLU A 472 -0.31 9.13 25.58
N ASN A 473 0.63 8.29 26.00
CA ASN A 473 0.34 6.90 26.38
C ASN A 473 -0.39 6.92 27.73
N THR A 474 -1.73 6.96 27.72
CA THR A 474 -2.56 6.86 28.92
C THR A 474 -2.66 5.40 29.36
N ASN A 475 -1.60 4.89 29.98
CA ASN A 475 -1.66 3.71 30.84
C ASN A 475 -0.71 3.91 32.03
N LYS A 476 -1.10 4.77 32.98
CA LYS A 476 -0.56 4.72 34.34
C LYS A 476 -1.38 3.72 35.14
N VAL A 477 -0.90 2.48 35.18
CA VAL A 477 -1.20 1.58 36.28
C VAL A 477 -0.58 2.19 37.54
N GLN A 478 -1.43 2.57 38.48
CA GLN A 478 -1.03 2.89 39.85
C GLN A 478 -0.59 1.59 40.52
N GLU A 479 0.71 1.40 40.72
CA GLU A 479 1.20 0.65 41.88
C GLU A 479 1.35 1.65 43.02
N LYS A 480 0.48 1.52 44.03
CA LYS A 480 0.72 2.03 45.38
C LYS A 480 1.29 0.88 46.19
N GLU A 481 2.39 1.20 46.88
CA GLU A 481 3.03 0.57 48.06
C GLU A 481 2.67 -0.86 48.45
#